data_AF-A0A2M7X4I0-F1
#
_entry.id   AF-A0A2M7X4I0-F1
#
_cell.length_a   1.000
_cell.length_b   1.000
_cell.length_c   1.000
_cell.angle_alpha   90.00
_cell.angle_beta   90.00
_cell.angle_gamma   90.00
#
_symmetry.space_group_name_H-M   'P 1'
#
loop_
_entity.id
_entity.type
_entity.pdbx_description
1 polymer ?
#
loop_
_entity_poly.entity_id
_entity_poly.type
_entity_poly.pdbx_seq_one_letter_code
_entity_poly.pdbx_strand_id
1 'polypeptide(L)'
;MPEVFYIVSPFFLISRSLSAIFGSLTVISVYYISKDIFSKKVAYLSAFIMAILPVSVYESHLAKVDTANAFFTSIAIYFMWQVLKKGKLKSYILSGLWIGLSTSIKYNGALLFFPLLMAHFLQKKSFDKKINVESIKSLVISGLVSVTAFYAGTPFALFDYKKF
;
A
#
# COMPACT_ATOMS: atom_id res chain seq x y z
N MET A 1 4.57 7.30 44.11
CA MET A 1 4.41 5.83 44.20
C MET A 1 3.96 5.34 42.82
N PRO A 2 4.74 4.47 42.15
CA PRO A 2 4.59 4.14 40.74
C PRO A 2 3.87 2.79 40.57
N GLU A 3 2.54 2.78 40.55
CA GLU A 3 1.77 1.55 40.28
C GLU A 3 0.86 1.63 39.04
N VAL A 4 0.80 2.78 38.37
CA VAL A 4 -0.10 2.98 37.22
C VAL A 4 0.47 2.45 35.89
N PHE A 5 1.72 1.98 35.86
CA PHE A 5 2.42 1.60 34.62
C PHE A 5 2.39 0.10 34.26
N TYR A 6 1.79 -0.78 35.06
CA TYR A 6 1.90 -2.24 34.84
C TYR A 6 0.65 -2.91 34.24
N ILE A 7 -0.46 -2.20 34.11
CA ILE A 7 -1.58 -2.73 33.33
C ILE A 7 -1.25 -2.45 31.87
N VAL A 8 -0.74 -3.45 31.16
CA VAL A 8 -0.67 -3.43 29.70
C VAL A 8 -2.09 -3.15 29.21
N SER A 9 -2.35 -1.89 28.90
CA SER A 9 -3.69 -1.45 28.53
C SER A 9 -4.17 -2.30 27.35
N PRO A 10 -5.42 -2.79 27.33
CA PRO A 10 -5.95 -3.56 26.21
C PRO A 10 -5.71 -2.88 24.85
N PHE A 11 -5.73 -1.55 24.83
CA PHE A 11 -5.41 -0.72 23.66
C PHE A 11 -3.98 -0.93 23.12
N PHE A 12 -3.00 -1.15 24.00
CA PHE A 12 -1.62 -1.42 23.60
C PHE A 12 -1.46 -2.80 22.98
N LEU A 13 -2.13 -3.82 23.55
CA LEU A 13 -2.14 -5.17 22.98
C LEU A 13 -2.81 -5.18 21.60
N ILE A 14 -3.96 -4.54 21.46
CA ILE A 14 -4.66 -4.41 20.16
C ILE A 14 -3.75 -3.76 19.12
N SER A 15 -3.07 -2.68 19.48
CA SER A 15 -2.17 -1.97 18.57
C SER A 15 -1.00 -2.84 18.12
N ARG A 16 -0.37 -3.59 19.04
CA ARG A 16 0.72 -4.53 18.68
C ARG A 16 0.23 -5.70 17.83
N SER A 17 -0.95 -6.24 18.13
CA SER A 17 -1.54 -7.31 17.33
C SER A 17 -1.82 -6.84 15.91
N LEU A 18 -2.36 -5.64 15.72
CA LEU A 18 -2.55 -5.05 14.40
C LEU A 18 -1.23 -4.87 13.65
N SER A 19 -0.20 -4.31 14.31
CA SER A 19 1.12 -4.15 13.69
C SER A 19 1.74 -5.48 13.26
N ALA A 20 1.59 -6.54 14.07
CA ALA A 20 2.05 -7.89 13.74
C ALA A 20 1.27 -8.53 12.57
N ILE A 21 -0.04 -8.30 12.50
CA ILE A 21 -0.90 -8.76 11.40
C ILE A 21 -0.47 -8.09 10.10
N PHE A 22 -0.38 -6.75 10.06
CA PHE A 22 0.02 -6.04 8.86
C PHE A 22 1.46 -6.34 8.43
N GLY A 23 2.38 -6.49 9.40
CA GLY A 23 3.74 -6.96 9.13
C GLY A 23 3.74 -8.32 8.43
N SER A 24 2.98 -9.27 8.96
CA SER A 24 2.85 -10.63 8.41
C SER A 24 2.19 -10.63 7.02
N LEU A 25 1.15 -9.83 6.82
CA LEU A 25 0.48 -9.67 5.53
C LEU A 25 1.41 -9.03 4.47
N THR A 26 2.34 -8.17 4.88
CA THR A 26 3.33 -7.59 3.98
C THR A 26 4.25 -8.66 3.37
N VAL A 27 4.61 -9.70 4.14
CA VAL A 27 5.38 -10.86 3.63
C VAL A 27 4.63 -11.55 2.49
N ILE A 28 3.31 -11.72 2.65
CA ILE A 28 2.45 -12.35 1.63
C ILE A 28 2.42 -11.47 0.37
N SER A 29 2.27 -10.15 0.52
CA SER A 29 2.30 -9.21 -0.60
C SER A 29 3.62 -9.29 -1.37
N VAL A 30 4.76 -9.31 -0.66
CA VAL A 30 6.11 -9.44 -1.26
C VAL A 30 6.26 -10.74 -2.03
N TYR A 31 5.72 -11.85 -1.52
CA TYR A 31 5.70 -13.13 -2.23
C TYR A 31 4.99 -13.00 -3.59
N TYR A 32 3.77 -12.45 -3.61
CA TYR A 32 2.99 -12.34 -4.85
C TYR A 32 3.61 -11.39 -5.86
N ILE A 33 4.17 -10.27 -5.42
CA ILE A 33 4.90 -9.33 -6.27
C ILE A 33 6.09 -10.03 -6.91
N SER A 34 6.94 -10.66 -6.09
CA SER A 34 8.17 -11.32 -6.54
C SER A 34 7.90 -12.51 -7.47
N LYS A 35 6.81 -13.26 -7.20
CA LYS A 35 6.36 -14.37 -8.04
C LYS A 35 5.95 -13.89 -9.43
N ASP A 36 5.27 -12.75 -9.50
CA ASP A 36 4.74 -12.24 -10.76
C ASP A 36 5.78 -11.44 -11.56
N ILE A 37 6.77 -10.83 -10.91
CA ILE A 37 7.88 -10.12 -11.57
C ILE A 37 8.98 -11.09 -12.04
N PHE A 38 9.39 -12.03 -11.19
CA PHE A 38 10.56 -12.87 -11.43
C PHE A 38 10.18 -14.34 -11.59
N SER A 39 10.11 -15.09 -10.48
CA SER A 39 9.83 -16.53 -10.49
C SER A 39 9.39 -17.01 -9.11
N LYS A 40 8.86 -18.24 -9.04
CA LYS A 40 8.42 -18.86 -7.78
C LYS A 40 9.56 -19.04 -6.77
N LYS A 41 10.79 -19.34 -7.23
CA LYS A 41 11.97 -19.50 -6.36
C LYS A 41 12.34 -18.17 -5.70
N VAL A 42 12.42 -17.10 -6.50
CA VAL A 42 12.70 -15.74 -6.00
C VAL A 42 11.63 -15.30 -5.00
N ALA A 43 10.36 -15.62 -5.27
CA ALA A 43 9.26 -15.30 -4.37
C ALA A 43 9.42 -15.92 -2.97
N TYR A 44 9.78 -17.20 -2.89
CA TYR A 44 10.04 -17.84 -1.60
C TYR A 44 11.23 -17.21 -0.88
N LEU A 45 12.32 -16.94 -1.60
CA LEU A 45 13.51 -16.32 -1.02
C LEU A 45 13.20 -14.91 -0.48
N SER A 46 12.54 -14.06 -1.28
CA SER A 46 12.17 -12.70 -0.88
C SER A 46 11.21 -12.69 0.31
N ALA A 47 10.20 -13.58 0.32
CA ALA A 47 9.27 -13.72 1.44
C ALA A 47 9.98 -14.21 2.71
N PHE A 48 10.87 -15.20 2.58
CA PHE A 48 11.67 -15.71 3.70
C PHE A 48 12.56 -14.62 4.29
N ILE A 49 13.30 -13.90 3.44
CA ILE A 49 14.14 -12.77 3.87
C ILE A 49 13.28 -11.72 4.59
N MET A 50 12.14 -11.32 4.01
CA MET A 50 11.24 -10.33 4.62
C MET A 50 10.68 -10.77 5.98
N ALA A 51 10.42 -12.06 6.16
CA ALA A 51 9.90 -12.63 7.40
C ALA A 51 10.92 -12.61 8.53
N ILE A 52 12.22 -12.75 8.23
CA ILE A 52 13.30 -12.77 9.23
C ILE A 52 14.07 -11.45 9.32
N LEU A 53 13.82 -10.51 8.43
CA LEU A 53 14.56 -9.25 8.36
C LEU A 53 14.39 -8.48 9.68
N PRO A 54 15.47 -8.19 10.43
CA PRO A 54 15.36 -7.59 11.77
C PRO A 54 14.55 -6.30 11.80
N VAL A 55 14.68 -5.45 10.78
CA VAL A 55 13.91 -4.20 10.66
C VAL A 55 12.41 -4.45 10.54
N SER A 56 12.01 -5.41 9.69
CA SER A 56 10.61 -5.79 9.48
C SER A 56 10.00 -6.38 10.75
N VAL A 57 10.74 -7.28 11.42
CA VAL A 57 10.31 -7.91 12.68
C VAL A 57 10.22 -6.87 13.79
N TYR A 58 11.21 -5.98 13.91
CA TYR A 58 11.25 -4.93 14.92
C TYR A 58 10.07 -3.97 14.78
N GLU A 59 9.83 -3.42 13.59
CA GLU A 59 8.70 -2.51 13.36
C GLU A 59 7.34 -3.21 13.56
N SER A 60 7.25 -4.52 13.29
CA SER A 60 6.04 -5.32 13.56
C SER A 60 5.75 -5.54 15.04
N HIS A 61 6.77 -5.46 15.90
CA HIS A 61 6.59 -5.53 17.35
C HIS A 61 6.23 -4.18 17.96
N LEU A 62 6.57 -3.08 17.31
CA LEU A 62 6.21 -1.75 17.75
C LEU A 62 4.76 -1.45 17.36
N ALA A 63 4.00 -0.89 18.30
CA ALA A 63 2.63 -0.42 18.06
C ALA A 63 2.65 0.86 17.21
N LYS A 64 3.13 0.76 15.97
CA LYS A 64 3.27 1.85 15.01
C LYS A 64 2.43 1.60 13.77
N VAL A 65 2.05 2.71 13.14
CA VAL A 65 1.29 2.73 11.87
C VAL A 65 2.15 2.39 10.65
N ASP A 66 3.48 2.36 10.80
CA ASP A 66 4.42 2.11 9.71
C ASP A 66 4.23 0.74 9.06
N THR A 67 3.90 -0.30 9.83
CA THR A 67 3.66 -1.65 9.30
C THR A 67 2.38 -1.75 8.50
N ALA A 68 1.32 -1.07 8.95
CA ALA A 68 0.11 -0.92 8.17
C ALA A 68 0.45 -0.19 6.86
N ASN A 69 1.09 0.99 6.92
CA ASN A 69 1.43 1.75 5.71
C ASN A 69 2.28 0.93 4.72
N ALA A 70 3.25 0.14 5.21
CA ALA A 70 4.08 -0.74 4.39
C ALA A 70 3.22 -1.80 3.66
N PHE A 71 2.23 -2.39 4.35
CA PHE A 71 1.29 -3.32 3.75
C PHE A 71 0.47 -2.67 2.62
N PHE A 72 -0.22 -1.55 2.91
CA PHE A 72 -1.04 -0.86 1.89
C PHE A 72 -0.19 -0.43 0.69
N THR A 73 1.02 0.09 0.94
CA THR A 73 1.99 0.45 -0.09
C THR A 73 2.39 -0.76 -0.95
N SER A 74 2.69 -1.90 -0.32
CA SER A 74 3.08 -3.12 -1.05
C SER A 74 1.98 -3.61 -2.00
N ILE A 75 0.71 -3.58 -1.56
CA ILE A 75 -0.42 -3.96 -2.41
C ILE A 75 -0.64 -2.93 -3.53
N ALA A 76 -0.49 -1.64 -3.24
CA ALA A 76 -0.56 -0.60 -4.27
C ALA A 76 0.45 -0.87 -5.38
N ILE A 77 1.71 -1.17 -5.02
CA ILE A 77 2.79 -1.54 -5.95
C ILE A 77 2.42 -2.80 -6.75
N TYR A 78 1.84 -3.82 -6.12
CA TYR A 78 1.37 -5.01 -6.83
C TYR A 78 0.38 -4.66 -7.94
N PHE A 79 -0.60 -3.78 -7.67
CA PHE A 79 -1.57 -3.39 -8.69
C PHE A 79 -0.99 -2.43 -9.74
N MET A 80 -0.02 -1.57 -9.39
CA MET A 80 0.73 -0.78 -10.37
C MET A 80 1.51 -1.68 -11.33
N TRP A 81 2.10 -2.76 -10.84
CA TRP A 81 2.72 -3.77 -11.69
C TRP A 81 1.70 -4.43 -12.64
N GLN A 82 0.48 -4.70 -12.15
CA GLN A 82 -0.60 -5.21 -13.01
C GLN A 82 -1.11 -4.17 -14.02
N VAL A 83 -1.04 -2.87 -13.70
CA VAL A 83 -1.25 -1.79 -14.66
C VAL A 83 -0.20 -1.88 -15.77
N LEU A 84 1.09 -1.92 -15.41
CA LEU A 84 2.19 -2.02 -16.36
C LEU A 84 2.05 -3.25 -17.28
N LYS A 85 1.69 -4.41 -16.72
CA LYS A 85 1.54 -5.66 -17.47
C LYS A 85 0.31 -5.69 -18.39
N LYS A 86 -0.87 -5.33 -17.86
CA LYS A 86 -2.17 -5.63 -18.50
C LYS A 86 -2.96 -4.39 -18.90
N GLY A 87 -2.69 -3.23 -18.28
CA GLY A 87 -3.40 -1.97 -18.53
C GLY A 87 -4.92 -2.05 -18.35
N LYS A 88 -5.42 -2.88 -17.42
CA LYS A 88 -6.86 -3.08 -17.19
C LYS A 88 -7.39 -2.09 -16.15
N LEU A 89 -8.60 -1.56 -16.36
CA LEU A 89 -9.28 -0.63 -15.44
C LEU A 89 -9.33 -1.14 -13.99
N LYS A 90 -9.57 -2.44 -13.78
CA LYS A 90 -9.56 -3.05 -12.44
C LYS A 90 -8.23 -2.80 -11.70
N SER A 91 -7.10 -2.86 -12.39
CA SER A 91 -5.78 -2.61 -11.78
C SER A 91 -5.62 -1.14 -11.37
N TYR A 92 -6.15 -0.20 -12.16
CA TYR A 92 -6.15 1.24 -11.83
C TYR A 92 -7.05 1.57 -10.63
N ILE A 93 -8.25 0.97 -10.57
CA ILE A 93 -9.17 1.16 -9.44
C ILE A 93 -8.52 0.63 -8.16
N LEU A 94 -7.97 -0.59 -8.22
CA LEU A 94 -7.33 -1.19 -7.05
C LEU A 94 -6.07 -0.43 -6.66
N SER A 95 -5.20 -0.01 -7.60
CA SER A 95 -4.04 0.82 -7.25
C SER A 95 -4.46 2.12 -6.58
N GLY A 96 -5.47 2.82 -7.12
CA GLY A 96 -5.99 4.06 -6.54
C GLY A 96 -6.50 3.86 -5.11
N LEU A 97 -7.31 2.81 -4.89
CA LEU A 97 -7.82 2.44 -3.57
C LEU A 97 -6.69 2.28 -2.55
N TRP A 98 -5.67 1.48 -2.87
CA TRP A 98 -4.56 1.20 -1.95
C TRP A 98 -3.63 2.41 -1.76
N ILE A 99 -3.45 3.26 -2.78
CA ILE A 99 -2.75 4.55 -2.65
C ILE A 99 -3.48 5.48 -1.67
N GLY A 100 -4.80 5.60 -1.82
CA GLY A 100 -5.62 6.44 -0.93
C GLY A 100 -5.58 5.99 0.53
N LEU A 101 -5.72 4.68 0.75
CA LEU A 101 -5.60 4.08 2.09
C LEU A 101 -4.20 4.26 2.69
N SER A 102 -3.14 4.08 1.89
CA SER A 102 -1.77 4.35 2.35
C SER A 102 -1.58 5.83 2.71
N THR A 103 -2.10 6.75 1.87
CA THR A 103 -2.03 8.21 2.11
C THR A 103 -2.77 8.61 3.39
N SER A 104 -3.89 7.95 3.69
CA SER A 104 -4.66 8.17 4.92
C SER A 104 -3.88 7.77 6.18
N ILE A 105 -3.02 6.75 6.09
CA ILE A 105 -2.17 6.33 7.21
C ILE A 105 -0.96 7.27 7.34
N LYS A 106 -0.27 7.55 6.23
CA LYS A 106 0.82 8.53 6.16
C LYS A 106 0.77 9.24 4.82
N TYR A 107 0.84 10.57 4.84
CA TYR A 107 0.76 11.40 3.62
C TYR A 107 1.83 11.06 2.56
N ASN A 108 2.94 10.42 2.95
CA ASN A 108 3.94 9.93 2.01
C ASN A 108 3.38 8.87 1.02
N GLY A 109 2.25 8.23 1.33
CA GLY A 109 1.52 7.35 0.42
C GLY A 109 1.09 8.05 -0.88
N ALA A 110 0.88 9.37 -0.87
CA ALA A 110 0.55 10.14 -2.06
C ALA A 110 1.68 10.09 -3.11
N LEU A 111 2.94 9.89 -2.69
CA LEU A 111 4.07 9.75 -3.60
C LEU A 111 3.96 8.51 -4.49
N LEU A 112 3.08 7.56 -4.17
CA LEU A 112 2.80 6.38 -4.99
C LEU A 112 2.10 6.71 -6.32
N PHE A 113 1.60 7.94 -6.51
CA PHE A 113 1.16 8.39 -7.84
C PHE A 113 2.30 8.44 -8.86
N PHE A 114 3.54 8.73 -8.44
CA PHE A 114 4.70 8.72 -9.35
C PHE A 114 4.93 7.35 -10.00
N PRO A 115 5.09 6.24 -9.25
CA PRO A 115 5.23 4.92 -9.86
C PRO A 115 3.96 4.47 -10.60
N LEU A 116 2.76 4.90 -10.21
CA LEU A 116 1.54 4.63 -10.98
C LEU A 116 1.56 5.31 -12.36
N LEU A 117 1.99 6.58 -12.42
CA LEU A 117 2.16 7.30 -13.68
C LEU A 117 3.22 6.62 -14.55
N MET A 118 4.35 6.25 -13.98
CA MET A 118 5.38 5.48 -14.70
C MET A 118 4.82 4.17 -15.24
N ALA A 119 4.08 3.41 -14.42
CA ALA A 119 3.43 2.17 -14.84
C ALA A 119 2.43 2.39 -15.98
N HIS A 120 1.70 3.50 -15.97
CA HIS A 120 0.77 3.88 -17.03
C HIS A 120 1.49 4.14 -18.35
N PHE A 121 2.55 4.95 -18.34
CA PHE A 121 3.27 5.33 -19.57
C PHE A 121 4.14 4.20 -20.13
N LEU A 122 4.68 3.33 -19.26
CA LEU A 122 5.52 2.21 -19.64
C LEU A 122 4.72 0.93 -19.94
N GLN A 123 3.39 0.93 -19.80
CA GLN A 123 2.60 -0.28 -20.01
C GLN A 123 2.77 -0.80 -21.44
N LYS A 124 2.89 -2.13 -21.61
CA LYS A 124 3.17 -2.75 -22.92
C LYS A 124 2.21 -2.30 -24.04
N LYS A 125 0.93 -2.13 -23.71
CA LYS A 125 -0.09 -1.63 -24.64
C LYS A 125 0.16 -0.21 -25.16
N SER A 126 0.87 0.62 -24.40
CA SER A 126 1.18 2.01 -24.77
C SER A 126 2.40 2.10 -25.68
N PHE A 127 3.23 1.06 -25.76
CA PHE A 127 4.36 1.01 -26.68
C PHE A 127 3.91 0.71 -28.12
N ASP A 128 2.86 -0.11 -28.28
CA ASP A 128 2.31 -0.47 -29.60
C ASP A 128 1.22 0.50 -30.12
N LYS A 129 0.64 1.34 -29.26
CA LYS A 129 -0.39 2.33 -29.63
C LYS A 129 -0.18 3.65 -28.90
N LYS A 130 -0.29 4.77 -29.64
CA LYS A 130 -0.46 6.13 -29.09
C LYS A 130 -1.48 6.09 -27.95
N ILE A 131 -1.17 6.79 -26.86
CA ILE A 131 -1.98 6.93 -25.64
C ILE A 131 -3.47 7.05 -26.00
N ASN A 132 -4.28 6.09 -25.52
CA ASN A 132 -5.71 6.02 -25.81
C ASN A 132 -6.51 6.81 -24.75
N VAL A 133 -7.59 7.47 -25.13
CA VAL A 133 -8.48 8.22 -24.22
C VAL A 133 -8.98 7.34 -23.07
N GLU A 134 -9.23 6.06 -23.32
CA GLU A 134 -9.63 5.10 -22.28
C GLU A 134 -8.57 4.89 -21.19
N SER A 135 -7.28 4.98 -21.54
CA SER A 135 -6.20 4.82 -20.56
C SER A 135 -6.15 6.05 -19.65
N ILE A 136 -6.29 7.25 -20.22
CA ILE A 136 -6.38 8.50 -19.44
C ILE A 136 -7.60 8.46 -18.50
N LYS A 137 -8.76 8.01 -19.00
CA LYS A 137 -9.97 7.83 -18.17
C LYS A 137 -9.70 6.88 -17.00
N SER A 138 -8.98 5.79 -17.23
CA SER A 138 -8.60 4.85 -16.17
C SER A 138 -7.68 5.48 -15.12
N LEU A 139 -6.76 6.36 -15.54
CA LEU A 139 -5.89 7.12 -14.63
C LEU A 139 -6.70 8.11 -13.77
N VAL A 140 -7.61 8.86 -14.38
CA VAL A 140 -8.51 9.80 -13.67
C VAL A 140 -9.38 9.04 -12.66
N ILE A 141 -9.94 7.88 -13.05
CA ILE A 141 -10.69 7.02 -12.13
C ILE A 141 -9.81 6.57 -10.95
N SER A 142 -8.55 6.19 -11.20
CA SER A 142 -7.62 5.84 -10.12
C SER A 142 -7.42 7.00 -9.13
N GLY A 143 -7.24 8.22 -9.64
CA GLY A 143 -7.14 9.44 -8.83
C GLY A 143 -8.39 9.68 -7.98
N LEU A 144 -9.58 9.61 -8.59
CA LEU A 144 -10.85 9.77 -7.87
C LEU A 144 -11.03 8.70 -6.79
N VAL A 145 -10.75 7.43 -7.10
CA VAL A 145 -10.83 6.32 -6.13
C VAL A 145 -9.82 6.49 -4.99
N SER A 146 -8.64 7.02 -5.27
CA SER A 146 -7.65 7.32 -4.23
C SER A 146 -8.12 8.43 -3.30
N VAL A 147 -8.69 9.51 -3.86
CA VAL A 147 -9.25 10.60 -3.06
C VAL A 147 -10.41 10.11 -2.18
N THR A 148 -11.34 9.31 -2.74
CA THR A 148 -12.45 8.76 -1.94
C THR A 148 -11.96 7.81 -0.86
N ALA A 149 -10.96 6.97 -1.16
CA ALA A 149 -10.36 6.06 -0.18
C ALA A 149 -9.60 6.80 0.94
N PHE A 150 -8.90 7.90 0.59
CA PHE A 150 -8.23 8.76 1.57
C PHE A 150 -9.23 9.35 2.58
N TYR A 151 -10.32 9.93 2.07
CA TYR A 151 -11.36 10.51 2.94
C TYR A 151 -12.16 9.44 3.69
N ALA A 152 -12.34 8.25 3.13
CA ALA A 152 -12.95 7.14 3.86
C ALA A 152 -12.08 6.70 5.05
N GLY A 153 -10.75 6.72 4.92
CA GLY A 153 -9.83 6.45 6.02
C GLY A 153 -9.67 7.62 7.00
N THR A 154 -9.85 8.86 6.52
CA THR A 154 -9.67 10.09 7.31
C THR A 154 -10.86 11.04 7.13
N PRO A 155 -12.07 10.70 7.62
CA PRO A 155 -13.28 11.48 7.35
C PRO A 155 -13.19 12.91 7.90
N PHE A 156 -12.47 13.11 9.02
CA PHE A 156 -12.27 14.43 9.62
C PHE A 156 -11.46 15.40 8.76
N ALA A 157 -10.67 14.91 7.79
CA ALA A 157 -9.93 15.77 6.87
C ALA A 157 -10.87 16.63 6.00
N LEU A 158 -12.12 16.19 5.79
CA LEU A 158 -13.14 16.98 5.08
C LEU A 158 -13.65 18.17 5.91
N PHE A 159 -13.75 17.99 7.23
CA PHE A 159 -14.44 18.94 8.10
C PHE A 159 -13.50 19.97 8.75
N ASP A 160 -12.23 19.63 8.98
CA ASP A 160 -11.26 20.52 9.65
C ASP A 160 -10.03 20.81 8.77
N TYR A 161 -10.26 21.18 7.50
CA TYR A 161 -9.19 21.49 6.53
C TYR A 161 -8.29 22.68 6.93
N LYS A 162 -8.70 23.48 7.93
CA LYS A 162 -7.95 24.66 8.39
C LYS A 162 -6.85 24.35 9.41
N LYS A 163 -6.86 23.15 10.00
CA LYS A 163 -5.84 22.69 10.97
C LYS A 163 -4.85 21.69 10.39
N PHE A 164 -4.98 21.39 9.10
CA PHE A 164 -4.09 20.50 8.35
C PHE A 164 -2.86 21.25 7.84
#